data_AF-A0A7K9C1M8-F1
#
_entry.id   AF-A0A7K9C1M8-F1
#
_cell.length_a   1.000
_cell.length_b   1.000
_cell.length_c   1.000
_cell.angle_alpha   90.00
_cell.angle_beta   90.00
_cell.angle_gamma   90.00
#
_symmetry.space_group_name_H-M   'P 1'
#
loop_
_entity.id
_entity.type
_entity.pdbx_description
1 polymer ?
#
loop_
_entity_poly.entity_id
_entity_poly.type
_entity_poly.pdbx_seq_one_letter_code
_entity_poly.pdbx_strand_id
1 'polypeptide(L)'
;KSGLDPGGAWHAWGMACLKAGNLSSAREKFNRCLKPPMDVNQLNPGSRLLQDVIQYLESTVKPILIADDDYFATLRELEATLRTRSLSLEMMCEGKIQHNSYYQECLFYLHCYGTNLAIISFYMRHDCMREALLHLLNKESPSEVFIEGIFVPSYESGKLHMLENLLETIDPGLESWGVYLIAACKYLQRKNYYHILYELQQFMKDHVRAAMTCIRFFTHGAKSYTELGGRQTWLLKIKDHLKVYLQEVSRSSGRKKMTFTFRKKMSATDVSRHINTVDLQMEVTKFLHRCESSGTAPVTGSSLPTLFGNNNMKMDVACKVLAVSSNTPPGFHQQCYLGWLEQAPDFQLEATEVYSRVAKQLVKQQKYGEIRQLLKCVSESGVAAKNDGDNIILNCLHEFKNIPAEDLDNLIQDMDSDENKIQAYVMCNKLRSAYLVSVRQEKSRAVQLVQQVWQLAESSGDDVVKAISAQWL
;
A
#
# COMPACT_ATOMS: atom_id res chain seq x y z
N LYS A 1 -39.80 44.49 26.92
CA LYS A 1 -38.50 43.96 26.46
C LYS A 1 -38.76 43.21 25.16
N SER A 2 -38.52 43.86 24.01
CA SER A 2 -38.68 43.24 22.70
C SER A 2 -37.62 42.14 22.58
N GLY A 3 -38.02 40.87 22.44
CA GLY A 3 -37.12 39.70 22.45
C GLY A 3 -36.19 39.58 21.25
N LEU A 4 -35.67 40.69 20.74
CA LEU A 4 -34.67 40.74 19.67
C LEU A 4 -33.30 40.47 20.27
N ASP A 5 -32.53 39.59 19.62
CA ASP A 5 -31.15 39.32 19.98
C ASP A 5 -30.31 40.61 19.84
N PRO A 6 -29.77 41.18 20.94
CA PRO A 6 -28.97 42.39 20.87
C PRO A 6 -27.65 42.18 20.11
N GLY A 7 -27.24 40.93 19.85
CA GLY A 7 -26.02 40.59 19.12
C GLY A 7 -25.94 41.21 17.72
N GLY A 8 -27.05 41.22 16.98
CA GLY A 8 -27.10 41.81 15.63
C GLY A 8 -26.90 43.32 15.62
N ALA A 9 -27.44 44.03 16.61
CA ALA A 9 -27.28 45.48 16.73
C ALA A 9 -25.84 45.87 17.10
N TRP A 10 -25.20 45.13 18.01
CA TRP A 10 -23.79 45.33 18.36
C TRP A 10 -22.86 45.03 17.19
N HIS A 11 -23.14 43.98 16.41
CA HIS A 11 -22.35 43.66 15.22
C HIS A 11 -22.46 44.74 14.15
N ALA A 12 -23.67 45.19 13.83
CA ALA A 12 -23.89 46.28 12.87
C ALA A 12 -23.19 47.58 13.28
N TRP A 13 -23.23 47.91 14.59
CA TRP A 13 -22.52 49.08 15.12
C TRP A 13 -21.00 48.89 15.03
N GLY A 14 -20.48 47.72 15.41
CA GLY A 14 -19.06 47.38 15.25
C GLY A 14 -18.60 47.53 13.80
N MET A 15 -19.36 47.01 12.84
CA MET A 15 -19.07 47.12 11.41
C MET A 15 -19.10 48.58 10.92
N ALA A 16 -20.01 49.41 11.43
CA ALA A 16 -20.04 50.84 11.11
C ALA A 16 -18.80 51.57 11.66
N CYS A 17 -18.39 51.27 12.90
CA CYS A 17 -17.14 51.80 13.47
C CYS A 17 -15.91 51.35 12.67
N LEU A 18 -15.89 50.09 12.23
CA LEU A 18 -14.82 49.52 11.43
C LEU A 18 -14.71 50.21 10.07
N LYS A 19 -15.85 50.42 9.38
CA LYS A 19 -15.94 51.16 8.11
C LYS A 19 -15.54 52.62 8.22
N ALA A 20 -15.73 53.23 9.39
CA ALA A 20 -15.29 54.58 9.70
C ALA A 20 -13.79 54.67 10.08
N GLY A 21 -13.05 53.56 10.06
CA GLY A 21 -11.64 53.50 10.45
C GLY A 21 -11.38 53.57 11.96
N ASN A 22 -12.42 53.53 12.79
CA ASN A 22 -12.30 53.62 14.25
C ASN A 22 -12.17 52.21 14.87
N LEU A 23 -10.95 51.67 14.82
CA LEU A 23 -10.64 50.30 15.26
C LEU A 23 -10.92 50.07 16.75
N SER A 24 -10.58 51.03 17.62
CA SER A 24 -10.77 50.89 19.07
C SER A 24 -12.25 50.78 19.45
N SER A 25 -13.10 51.62 18.84
CA SER A 25 -14.55 51.54 19.05
C SER A 25 -15.12 50.25 18.48
N ALA A 26 -14.65 49.81 17.30
CA ALA A 26 -15.08 48.56 16.69
C ALA A 26 -14.79 47.35 17.61
N ARG A 27 -13.59 47.25 18.20
CA ARG A 27 -13.23 46.21 19.18
C ARG A 27 -14.19 46.19 20.37
N GLU A 28 -14.52 47.34 20.94
CA GLU A 28 -15.44 47.43 22.09
C GLU A 28 -16.84 46.90 21.74
N LYS A 29 -17.35 47.21 20.54
CA LYS A 29 -18.67 46.76 20.09
C LYS A 29 -18.68 45.28 19.75
N PHE A 30 -17.66 44.79 19.04
CA PHE A 30 -17.55 43.36 18.72
C PHE A 30 -17.35 42.49 19.95
N ASN A 31 -16.68 42.97 21.00
CA ASN A 31 -16.56 42.21 22.25
C ASN A 31 -17.90 41.92 22.95
N ARG A 32 -18.97 42.65 22.58
CA ARG A 32 -20.32 42.43 23.13
C ARG A 32 -21.12 41.38 22.36
N CYS A 33 -20.70 41.01 21.14
CA CYS A 33 -21.42 40.04 20.30
C CYS A 33 -20.58 38.84 19.84
N LEU A 34 -19.27 39.01 19.64
CA LEU A 34 -18.35 37.91 19.33
C LEU A 34 -17.99 37.16 20.61
N LYS A 35 -18.04 35.83 20.54
CA LYS A 35 -17.65 34.95 21.64
C LYS A 35 -16.50 34.07 21.18
N PRO A 36 -15.50 33.81 22.05
CA PRO A 36 -14.48 32.81 21.79
C PRO A 36 -15.12 31.46 21.47
N PRO A 37 -14.49 30.64 20.60
CA PRO A 37 -15.02 29.32 20.30
C PRO A 37 -14.97 28.45 21.56
N MET A 38 -16.01 27.62 21.74
CA MET A 38 -16.06 26.68 22.87
C MET A 38 -14.93 25.65 22.82
N ASP A 39 -14.51 25.28 21.62
CA ASP A 39 -13.33 24.47 21.35
C ASP A 39 -12.55 25.13 20.20
N VAL A 40 -11.32 25.55 20.52
CA VAL A 40 -10.40 26.22 19.58
C VAL A 40 -9.92 25.29 18.46
N ASN A 41 -10.05 23.97 18.64
CA ASN A 41 -9.60 22.95 17.69
C ASN A 41 -10.69 22.47 16.73
N GLN A 42 -11.88 23.09 16.77
CA GLN A 42 -12.93 22.78 15.80
C GLN A 42 -12.47 23.07 14.37
N LEU A 43 -12.79 22.14 13.46
CA LEU A 43 -12.48 22.24 12.03
C LEU A 43 -13.51 23.11 11.30
N ASN A 44 -13.73 24.33 11.79
CA ASN A 44 -14.57 25.33 11.15
C ASN A 44 -13.86 26.70 11.12
N PRO A 45 -14.23 27.59 10.19
CA PRO A 45 -13.67 28.94 10.09
C PRO A 45 -14.15 29.92 11.19
N GLY A 46 -14.76 29.43 12.27
CA GLY A 46 -15.35 30.26 13.34
C GLY A 46 -16.75 30.78 13.01
N SER A 47 -17.26 31.68 13.85
CA SER A 47 -18.61 32.25 13.68
C SER A 47 -18.76 33.07 12.39
N ARG A 48 -19.96 33.10 11.79
CA ARG A 48 -20.23 33.91 10.59
C ARG A 48 -19.95 35.39 10.83
N LEU A 49 -20.31 35.91 12.00
CA LEU A 49 -20.05 37.30 12.38
C LEU A 49 -18.56 37.66 12.37
N LEU A 50 -17.70 36.73 12.80
CA LEU A 50 -16.24 36.90 12.73
C LEU A 50 -15.76 36.85 11.28
N GLN A 51 -16.25 35.90 10.48
CA GLN A 51 -15.89 35.79 9.07
C GLN A 51 -16.24 37.07 8.29
N ASP A 52 -17.39 37.69 8.56
CA ASP A 52 -17.80 38.95 7.95
C ASP A 52 -16.84 40.10 8.28
N VAL A 53 -16.38 40.17 9.54
CA VAL A 53 -15.39 41.16 10.01
C VAL A 53 -14.06 40.96 9.29
N ILE A 54 -13.55 39.72 9.26
CA ILE A 54 -12.28 39.39 8.63
C ILE A 54 -12.34 39.62 7.11
N GLN A 55 -13.42 39.21 6.45
CA GLN A 55 -13.61 39.43 5.03
C GLN A 55 -13.61 40.93 4.68
N TYR A 56 -14.28 41.75 5.49
CA TYR A 56 -14.26 43.20 5.29
C TYR A 56 -12.84 43.76 5.42
N LEU A 57 -12.13 43.39 6.49
CA LEU A 57 -10.75 43.82 6.70
C LEU A 57 -9.82 43.36 5.57
N GLU A 58 -9.87 42.09 5.16
CA GLU A 58 -9.09 41.54 4.05
C GLU A 58 -9.42 42.22 2.72
N SER A 59 -10.70 42.55 2.46
CA SER A 59 -11.11 43.25 1.23
C SER A 59 -10.60 44.70 1.16
N THR A 60 -10.45 45.33 2.32
CA THR A 60 -9.92 46.70 2.45
C THR A 60 -8.39 46.72 2.31
N VAL A 61 -7.74 45.56 2.43
CA VAL A 61 -6.27 45.36 2.35
C VAL A 61 -5.79 45.04 0.93
N LYS A 62 -6.67 44.73 -0.04
CA LYS A 62 -6.24 44.40 -1.41
C LYS A 62 -5.51 45.59 -2.08
N PRO A 63 -4.36 45.36 -2.73
CA PRO A 63 -3.59 46.43 -3.37
C PRO A 63 -4.40 47.02 -4.53
N ILE A 64 -4.41 48.35 -4.61
CA ILE A 64 -4.80 49.08 -5.81
C ILE A 64 -3.91 48.55 -6.94
N LEU A 65 -4.48 47.75 -7.84
CA LEU A 65 -3.81 47.33 -9.06
C LEU A 65 -3.51 48.59 -9.88
N ILE A 66 -2.25 48.71 -10.28
CA ILE A 66 -1.70 49.76 -11.12
C ILE A 66 -2.49 49.78 -12.43
N ALA A 67 -3.30 50.81 -12.63
CA ALA A 67 -3.90 51.14 -13.92
C ALA A 67 -3.82 52.66 -14.09
N ASP A 68 -3.02 53.06 -15.09
CA ASP A 68 -2.73 54.41 -15.62
C ASP A 68 -2.46 55.56 -14.63
N ASP A 69 -1.18 55.96 -14.63
CA ASP A 69 -0.53 56.88 -13.69
C ASP A 69 -0.96 58.35 -13.83
N ASP A 70 -1.72 58.75 -14.87
CA ASP A 70 -2.01 60.17 -15.13
C ASP A 70 -3.32 60.69 -14.50
N TYR A 71 -4.33 59.83 -14.30
CA TYR A 71 -5.60 60.28 -13.72
C TYR A 71 -5.55 60.37 -12.18
N PHE A 72 -4.76 59.49 -11.55
CA PHE A 72 -4.63 59.48 -10.10
C PHE A 72 -3.62 60.48 -9.55
N ALA A 73 -2.74 61.07 -10.38
CA ALA A 73 -1.82 62.10 -9.95
C ALA A 73 -2.57 63.36 -9.43
N THR A 74 -3.62 63.77 -10.13
CA THR A 74 -4.46 64.93 -9.74
C THR A 74 -5.32 64.64 -8.51
N LEU A 75 -5.81 63.40 -8.36
CA LEU A 75 -6.50 62.95 -7.15
C LEU A 75 -5.56 62.84 -5.94
N ARG A 76 -4.31 62.42 -6.16
CA ARG A 76 -3.26 62.29 -5.14
C ARG A 76 -2.77 63.68 -4.68
N GLU A 77 -2.74 64.68 -5.56
CA GLU A 77 -2.52 66.09 -5.19
C GLU A 77 -3.69 66.68 -4.40
N LEU A 78 -4.95 66.38 -4.79
CA LEU A 78 -6.13 66.82 -4.04
C LEU A 78 -6.19 66.16 -2.65
N GLU A 79 -5.82 64.88 -2.55
CA GLU A 79 -5.75 64.09 -1.32
C GLU A 79 -4.61 64.57 -0.41
N ALA A 80 -3.45 64.94 -0.98
CA ALA A 80 -2.34 65.57 -0.27
C ALA A 80 -2.70 66.95 0.29
N THR A 81 -3.58 67.69 -0.40
CA THR A 81 -4.07 69.01 0.05
C THR A 81 -5.12 68.88 1.15
N LEU A 82 -5.87 67.77 1.20
CA LEU A 82 -6.96 67.54 2.16
C LEU A 82 -6.58 66.75 3.41
N ARG A 83 -5.45 66.02 3.42
CA ARG A 83 -5.02 65.23 4.59
C ARG A 83 -3.84 65.85 5.34
N THR A 84 -4.18 66.63 6.36
CA THR A 84 -3.32 66.75 7.55
C THR A 84 -3.12 65.37 8.18
N ARG A 85 -1.86 64.90 8.21
CA ARG A 85 -1.34 63.68 8.87
C ARG A 85 -1.85 62.32 8.32
N SER A 86 -1.07 61.72 7.41
CA SER A 86 -0.30 60.46 7.65
C SER A 86 0.00 59.68 6.37
N LEU A 87 1.31 59.52 6.13
CA LEU A 87 2.05 58.40 5.52
C LEU A 87 1.68 57.91 4.11
N SER A 88 2.60 58.22 3.20
CA SER A 88 2.77 57.72 1.82
C SER A 88 3.13 56.23 1.75
N LEU A 89 2.63 55.55 0.72
CA LEU A 89 2.82 54.12 0.44
C LEU A 89 3.80 53.93 -0.73
N GLU A 90 4.93 53.25 -0.48
CA GLU A 90 5.83 52.71 -1.49
C GLU A 90 5.72 51.17 -1.57
N MET A 91 5.94 50.65 -2.78
CA MET A 91 6.06 49.26 -3.24
C MET A 91 6.53 48.26 -2.15
N MET A 92 5.81 47.14 -1.94
CA MET A 92 6.00 46.28 -0.75
C MET A 92 6.43 44.84 -1.05
N CYS A 93 7.58 44.43 -0.49
CA CYS A 93 8.07 43.04 -0.39
C CYS A 93 7.57 42.32 0.89
N GLU A 94 7.73 40.99 0.92
CA GLU A 94 7.25 39.98 1.90
C GLU A 94 7.32 40.34 3.41
N GLY A 95 8.21 41.25 3.83
CA GLY A 95 8.38 41.63 5.23
C GLY A 95 7.45 42.71 5.79
N LYS A 96 6.68 43.45 4.96
CA LYS A 96 5.89 44.62 5.45
C LYS A 96 4.37 44.45 5.49
N ILE A 97 3.81 43.30 5.07
CA ILE A 97 2.36 43.01 5.23
C ILE A 97 1.97 42.98 6.72
N GLN A 98 2.89 42.52 7.58
CA GLN A 98 2.73 42.49 9.03
C GLN A 98 2.56 43.87 9.67
N HIS A 99 2.96 44.97 9.02
CA HIS A 99 2.82 46.33 9.55
C HIS A 99 1.54 47.06 9.13
N ASN A 100 0.67 46.42 8.33
CA ASN A 100 -0.64 46.98 7.99
C ASN A 100 -1.57 46.92 9.22
N SER A 101 -2.11 48.06 9.63
CA SER A 101 -3.02 48.16 10.79
C SER A 101 -4.23 47.23 10.66
N TYR A 102 -4.75 47.01 9.45
CA TYR A 102 -5.86 46.11 9.19
C TYR A 102 -5.46 44.63 9.26
N TYR A 103 -4.24 44.27 8.86
CA TYR A 103 -3.72 42.90 9.02
C TYR A 103 -3.57 42.54 10.50
N GLN A 104 -3.03 43.47 11.29
CA GLN A 104 -2.94 43.32 12.75
C GLN A 104 -4.32 43.28 13.40
N GLU A 105 -5.29 44.01 12.86
CA GLU A 105 -6.69 43.95 13.32
C GLU A 105 -7.33 42.59 13.03
N CYS A 106 -7.10 42.01 11.84
CA CYS A 106 -7.53 40.64 11.54
C CYS A 106 -6.97 39.64 12.56
N LEU A 107 -5.66 39.70 12.81
CA LEU A 107 -5.00 38.83 13.78
C LEU A 107 -5.56 39.00 15.19
N PHE A 108 -5.84 40.23 15.61
CA PHE A 108 -6.49 40.50 16.89
C PHE A 108 -7.83 39.74 17.01
N TYR A 109 -8.74 39.93 16.05
CA TYR A 109 -10.04 39.26 16.09
C TYR A 109 -9.94 37.74 15.97
N LEU A 110 -9.03 37.23 15.14
CA LEU A 110 -8.80 35.80 14.99
C LEU A 110 -8.22 35.16 16.26
N HIS A 111 -7.28 35.81 16.94
CA HIS A 111 -6.72 35.30 18.20
C HIS A 111 -7.71 35.39 19.37
N CYS A 112 -8.62 36.36 19.37
CA CYS A 112 -9.63 36.50 20.43
C CYS A 112 -10.87 35.60 20.21
N TYR A 113 -11.29 35.40 18.96
CA TYR A 113 -12.60 34.81 18.65
C TYR A 113 -12.57 33.69 17.60
N GLY A 114 -11.42 33.42 16.99
CA GLY A 114 -11.25 32.41 15.94
C GLY A 114 -10.80 31.05 16.45
N THR A 115 -10.97 30.03 15.61
CA THR A 115 -10.39 28.69 15.81
C THR A 115 -8.93 28.66 15.34
N ASN A 116 -8.17 27.64 15.74
CA ASN A 116 -6.82 27.40 15.24
C ASN A 116 -6.82 27.22 13.71
N LEU A 117 -7.83 26.55 13.15
CA LEU A 117 -7.98 26.41 11.70
C LEU A 117 -8.20 27.77 11.01
N ALA A 118 -9.02 28.66 11.58
CA ALA A 118 -9.25 29.98 11.02
C ALA A 118 -7.98 30.84 10.99
N ILE A 119 -7.19 30.83 12.08
CA ILE A 119 -5.91 31.54 12.16
C ILE A 119 -4.91 31.00 11.12
N ILE A 120 -4.77 29.68 11.04
CA ILE A 120 -3.86 29.02 10.08
C ILE A 120 -4.29 29.30 8.64
N SER A 121 -5.59 29.21 8.36
CA SER A 121 -6.14 29.48 7.03
C SER A 121 -5.89 30.94 6.62
N PHE A 122 -6.02 31.88 7.57
CA PHE A 122 -5.69 33.28 7.34
C PHE A 122 -4.22 33.47 6.95
N TYR A 123 -3.28 32.88 7.70
CA TYR A 123 -1.86 32.94 7.35
C TYR A 123 -1.57 32.34 5.98
N MET A 124 -2.17 31.19 5.66
CA MET A 124 -1.99 30.51 4.38
C MET A 124 -2.50 31.32 3.18
N ARG A 125 -3.60 32.08 3.34
CA ARG A 125 -4.12 32.98 2.30
C ARG A 125 -3.25 34.22 2.06
N HIS A 126 -2.40 34.58 3.01
CA HIS A 126 -1.49 35.73 2.94
C HIS A 126 -0.03 35.31 2.68
N ASP A 127 0.20 34.09 2.18
CA ASP A 127 1.54 33.54 1.91
C ASP A 127 2.47 33.46 3.14
N CYS A 128 1.91 33.49 4.36
CA CYS A 128 2.62 33.37 5.63
C CYS A 128 2.66 31.92 6.16
N MET A 129 3.10 30.98 5.32
CA MET A 129 3.10 29.55 5.67
C MET A 129 3.98 29.23 6.90
N ARG A 130 5.09 29.96 7.06
CA ARG A 130 6.00 29.79 8.22
C ARG A 130 5.28 30.11 9.53
N GLU A 131 4.54 31.20 9.58
CA GLU A 131 3.78 31.65 10.73
C GLU A 131 2.65 30.68 11.06
N ALA A 132 1.97 30.13 10.05
CA ALA A 132 0.98 29.07 10.21
C ALA A 132 1.56 27.83 10.90
N LEU A 133 2.74 27.40 10.46
CA LEU A 133 3.48 26.25 11.02
C LEU A 133 3.92 26.52 12.47
N LEU A 134 4.44 27.71 12.76
CA LEU A 134 4.83 28.09 14.11
C LEU A 134 3.62 28.18 15.06
N HIS A 135 2.50 28.74 14.60
CA HIS A 135 1.25 28.77 15.38
C HIS A 135 0.76 27.36 15.71
N LEU A 136 0.78 26.46 14.73
CA LEU A 136 0.39 25.06 14.89
C LEU A 136 1.22 24.35 15.97
N LEU A 137 2.55 24.53 15.96
CA LEU A 137 3.44 23.95 16.98
C LEU A 137 3.22 24.60 18.36
N ASN A 138 3.19 25.93 18.42
CA ASN A 138 3.07 26.66 19.69
C ASN A 138 1.74 26.40 20.42
N LYS A 139 0.68 26.10 19.67
CA LYS A 139 -0.65 25.78 20.22
C LYS A 139 -0.90 24.29 20.37
N GLU A 140 0.07 23.44 20.00
CA GLU A 140 -0.08 21.97 20.00
C GLU A 140 -1.39 21.54 19.34
N SER A 141 -1.69 22.13 18.18
CA SER A 141 -2.96 21.90 17.47
C SER A 141 -3.07 20.45 17.01
N PRO A 142 -4.28 19.86 16.93
CA PRO A 142 -4.43 18.48 16.48
C PRO A 142 -4.07 18.33 15.01
N SER A 143 -3.80 17.07 14.62
CA SER A 143 -3.29 16.76 13.29
C SER A 143 -4.24 17.15 12.15
N GLU A 144 -5.54 17.13 12.40
CA GLU A 144 -6.59 17.49 11.47
C GLU A 144 -6.52 18.96 11.06
N VAL A 145 -6.09 19.85 11.97
CA VAL A 145 -5.89 21.27 11.68
C VAL A 145 -4.70 21.48 10.73
N PHE A 146 -3.62 20.70 10.89
CA PHE A 146 -2.52 20.69 9.92
C PHE A 146 -2.97 20.21 8.55
N ILE A 147 -3.77 19.14 8.51
CA ILE A 147 -4.22 18.54 7.25
C ILE A 147 -5.08 19.51 6.46
N GLU A 148 -6.16 20.00 7.07
CA GLU A 148 -7.12 20.89 6.41
C GLU A 148 -6.55 22.30 6.20
N GLY A 149 -5.78 22.81 7.17
CA GLY A 149 -5.31 24.18 7.16
C GLY A 149 -4.04 24.42 6.35
N ILE A 150 -3.12 23.45 6.30
CA ILE A 150 -1.78 23.64 5.70
C ILE A 150 -1.53 22.64 4.59
N PHE A 151 -1.61 21.34 4.89
CA PHE A 151 -1.17 20.29 3.97
C PHE A 151 -2.01 20.24 2.70
N VAL A 152 -3.34 20.19 2.83
CA VAL A 152 -4.28 20.15 1.70
C VAL A 152 -4.12 21.38 0.79
N PRO A 153 -4.22 22.61 1.31
CA PRO A 153 -3.99 23.80 0.50
C PRO A 153 -2.61 23.82 -0.17
N SER A 154 -1.56 23.29 0.47
CA SER A 154 -0.20 23.29 -0.07
C SER A 154 -0.04 22.37 -1.27
N TYR A 155 -0.56 21.13 -1.22
CA TYR A 155 -0.43 20.23 -2.37
C TYR A 155 -1.42 20.57 -3.51
N GLU A 156 -2.60 21.11 -3.20
CA GLU A 156 -3.56 21.57 -4.23
C GLU A 156 -3.05 22.80 -4.99
N SER A 157 -2.32 23.69 -4.30
CA SER A 157 -1.71 24.88 -4.93
C SER A 157 -0.31 24.63 -5.52
N GLY A 158 0.21 23.40 -5.46
CA GLY A 158 1.56 23.06 -5.95
C GLY A 158 2.72 23.60 -5.10
N LYS A 159 2.45 24.07 -3.87
CA LYS A 159 3.42 24.62 -2.93
C LYS A 159 4.00 23.57 -1.96
N LEU A 160 3.90 22.27 -2.27
CA LEU A 160 4.34 21.18 -1.39
C LEU A 160 5.86 21.24 -1.09
N HIS A 161 6.69 21.52 -2.10
CA HIS A 161 8.14 21.68 -1.92
C HIS A 161 8.51 22.84 -0.98
N MET A 162 7.73 23.93 -1.00
CA MET A 162 7.91 25.07 -0.10
C MET A 162 7.58 24.67 1.33
N LEU A 163 6.49 23.91 1.53
CA LEU A 163 6.13 23.34 2.82
C LEU A 163 7.26 22.45 3.34
N GLU A 164 7.74 21.50 2.54
CA GLU A 164 8.85 20.60 2.89
C GLU A 164 10.11 21.36 3.35
N ASN A 165 10.53 22.37 2.58
CA ASN A 165 11.67 23.21 2.92
C ASN A 165 11.46 23.97 4.25
N LEU A 166 10.25 24.48 4.50
CA LEU A 166 9.93 25.17 5.74
C LEU A 166 9.92 24.21 6.94
N LEU A 167 9.39 23.00 6.78
CA LEU A 167 9.41 21.97 7.82
C LEU A 167 10.85 21.62 8.22
N GLU A 168 11.74 21.39 7.25
CA GLU A 168 13.17 21.14 7.50
C GLU A 168 13.91 22.35 8.08
N THR A 169 13.53 23.58 7.67
CA THR A 169 14.14 24.80 8.22
C THR A 169 13.77 25.02 9.68
N ILE A 170 12.53 24.70 10.06
CA ILE A 170 12.04 24.87 11.44
C ILE A 170 12.55 23.75 12.35
N ASP A 171 12.48 22.50 11.87
CA ASP A 171 13.00 21.33 12.57
C ASP A 171 13.73 20.41 11.58
N PRO A 172 15.07 20.49 11.50
CA PRO A 172 15.87 19.64 10.61
C PRO A 172 15.74 18.13 10.91
N GLY A 173 15.27 17.76 12.11
CA GLY A 173 15.00 16.38 12.51
C GLY A 173 13.60 15.89 12.12
N LEU A 174 12.68 16.78 11.74
CA LEU A 174 11.26 16.50 11.49
C LEU A 174 10.51 15.82 12.64
N GLU A 175 11.05 15.82 13.86
CA GLU A 175 10.51 15.09 14.99
C GLU A 175 9.25 15.77 15.53
N SER A 176 9.27 17.11 15.63
CA SER A 176 8.09 17.91 15.97
C SER A 176 6.96 17.77 14.93
N TRP A 177 7.31 17.40 13.70
CA TRP A 177 6.36 17.20 12.60
C TRP A 177 5.81 15.78 12.50
N GLY A 178 6.35 14.83 13.27
CA GLY A 178 6.06 13.41 13.12
C GLY A 178 4.57 13.07 13.12
N VAL A 179 3.82 13.54 14.12
CA VAL A 179 2.36 13.27 14.24
C VAL A 179 1.59 13.77 13.02
N TYR A 180 1.93 14.97 12.55
CA TYR A 180 1.31 15.64 11.40
C TYR A 180 1.63 14.95 10.07
N LEU A 181 2.90 14.58 9.87
CA LEU A 181 3.36 13.87 8.68
C LEU A 181 2.75 12.46 8.59
N ILE A 182 2.58 11.76 9.72
CA ILE A 182 1.85 10.49 9.76
C ILE A 182 0.39 10.68 9.41
N ALA A 183 -0.26 11.72 9.92
CA ALA A 183 -1.64 12.05 9.58
C ALA A 183 -1.77 12.34 8.07
N ALA A 184 -0.81 13.05 7.47
CA ALA A 184 -0.78 13.34 6.03
C ALA A 184 -0.64 12.06 5.21
N CYS A 185 0.26 11.16 5.60
CA CYS A 185 0.39 9.84 4.97
C CYS A 185 -0.94 9.07 5.01
N LYS A 186 -1.62 9.04 6.17
CA LYS A 186 -2.92 8.36 6.32
C LYS A 186 -4.01 9.01 5.48
N TYR A 187 -4.04 10.34 5.42
CA TYR A 187 -4.99 11.10 4.60
C TYR A 187 -4.84 10.74 3.11
N LEU A 188 -3.61 10.82 2.57
CA LEU A 188 -3.32 10.50 1.17
C LEU A 188 -3.66 9.04 0.83
N GLN A 189 -3.38 8.12 1.75
CA GLN A 189 -3.72 6.70 1.58
C GLN A 189 -5.24 6.49 1.48
N ARG A 190 -6.04 7.19 2.29
CA ARG A 190 -7.52 7.14 2.23
C ARG A 190 -8.06 7.74 0.92
N LYS A 191 -7.42 8.79 0.41
CA LYS A 191 -7.78 9.44 -0.86
C LYS A 191 -7.24 8.72 -2.11
N ASN A 192 -6.43 7.68 -1.94
CA ASN A 192 -5.73 6.96 -3.02
C ASN A 192 -4.70 7.81 -3.81
N TYR A 193 -4.16 8.88 -3.22
CA TYR A 193 -3.13 9.74 -3.84
C TYR A 193 -1.72 9.18 -3.59
N TYR A 194 -1.40 8.07 -4.25
CA TYR A 194 -0.16 7.31 -3.98
C TYR A 194 1.13 7.99 -4.46
N HIS A 195 1.08 8.83 -5.50
CA HIS A 195 2.26 9.55 -5.98
C HIS A 195 2.73 10.60 -4.96
N ILE A 196 1.81 11.45 -4.49
CA ILE A 196 2.07 12.43 -3.43
C ILE A 196 2.48 11.71 -2.13
N LEU A 197 1.84 10.57 -1.83
CA LEU A 197 2.20 9.75 -0.67
C LEU A 197 3.66 9.25 -0.76
N TYR A 198 4.09 8.82 -1.93
CA TYR A 198 5.44 8.35 -2.15
C TYR A 198 6.45 9.48 -2.01
N GLU A 199 6.20 10.64 -2.61
CA GLU A 199 7.04 11.84 -2.48
C GLU A 199 7.19 12.26 -1.01
N LEU A 200 6.08 12.33 -0.27
CA LEU A 200 6.08 12.65 1.16
C LEU A 200 6.90 11.62 1.96
N GLN A 201 6.75 10.32 1.68
CA GLN A 201 7.53 9.28 2.35
C GLN A 201 9.03 9.37 2.05
N GLN A 202 9.42 9.81 0.85
CA GLN A 202 10.81 10.07 0.49
C GLN A 202 11.36 11.29 1.25
N PHE A 203 10.62 12.39 1.29
CA PHE A 203 10.96 13.59 2.07
C PHE A 203 11.22 13.24 3.54
N MET A 204 10.29 12.48 4.14
CA MET A 204 10.38 12.00 5.51
C MET A 204 11.50 10.99 5.78
N LYS A 205 12.15 10.50 4.71
CA LYS A 205 13.11 9.38 4.72
C LYS A 205 12.54 8.13 5.39
N ASP A 206 11.23 7.90 5.25
CA ASP A 206 10.58 6.67 5.70
C ASP A 206 10.68 5.60 4.60
N HIS A 207 11.86 4.99 4.52
CA HIS A 207 12.18 4.01 3.50
C HIS A 207 11.29 2.77 3.55
N VAL A 208 10.82 2.34 4.73
CA VAL A 208 9.94 1.18 4.84
C VAL A 208 8.56 1.49 4.25
N ARG A 209 7.95 2.63 4.59
CA ARG A 209 6.67 3.04 3.99
C ARG A 209 6.80 3.31 2.49
N ALA A 210 7.89 3.96 2.06
CA ALA A 210 8.18 4.20 0.64
C ALA A 210 8.27 2.89 -0.15
N ALA A 211 8.97 1.87 0.39
CA ALA A 211 9.03 0.53 -0.19
C ALA A 211 7.63 -0.10 -0.31
N MET A 212 6.79 0.00 0.72
CA MET A 212 5.41 -0.51 0.65
C MET A 212 4.56 0.19 -0.43
N THR A 213 4.73 1.50 -0.62
CA THR A 213 4.05 2.23 -1.70
C THR A 213 4.55 1.82 -3.08
N CYS A 214 5.86 1.58 -3.25
CA CYS A 214 6.41 1.04 -4.49
C CYS A 214 5.86 -0.37 -4.83
N ILE A 215 5.64 -1.24 -3.83
CA ILE A 215 4.96 -2.54 -4.05
C ILE A 215 3.58 -2.32 -4.66
N ARG A 216 2.84 -1.30 -4.21
CA ARG A 216 1.56 -0.95 -4.79
C ARG A 216 1.71 -0.47 -6.24
N PHE A 217 2.67 0.39 -6.57
CA PHE A 217 2.89 0.82 -7.97
C PHE A 217 3.26 -0.34 -8.89
N PHE A 218 4.01 -1.32 -8.39
CA PHE A 218 4.32 -2.53 -9.13
C PHE A 218 3.03 -3.32 -9.45
N THR A 219 2.22 -3.60 -8.43
CA THR A 219 1.06 -4.52 -8.52
C THR A 219 -0.23 -3.89 -9.07
N HIS A 220 -0.45 -2.59 -8.88
CA HIS A 220 -1.76 -1.98 -9.06
C HIS A 220 -2.22 -1.95 -10.53
N GLY A 221 -3.37 -2.57 -10.82
CA GLY A 221 -3.97 -2.55 -12.15
C GLY A 221 -3.21 -3.35 -13.21
N ALA A 222 -2.23 -4.18 -12.82
CA ALA A 222 -1.54 -5.07 -13.76
C ALA A 222 -2.42 -6.28 -14.10
N LYS A 223 -2.55 -6.59 -15.40
CA LYS A 223 -3.37 -7.71 -15.90
C LYS A 223 -2.55 -8.90 -16.39
N SER A 224 -1.24 -8.73 -16.61
CA SER A 224 -0.34 -9.77 -17.09
C SER A 224 1.08 -9.62 -16.54
N TYR A 225 1.88 -10.68 -16.59
CA TYR A 225 3.30 -10.59 -16.25
C TYR A 225 4.10 -9.84 -17.32
N THR A 226 3.56 -9.72 -18.53
CA THR A 226 4.07 -8.79 -19.53
C THR A 226 4.05 -7.34 -19.03
N GLU A 227 2.91 -6.87 -18.50
CA GLU A 227 2.79 -5.54 -17.90
C GLU A 227 3.66 -5.37 -16.64
N LEU A 228 3.70 -6.39 -15.75
CA LEU A 228 4.60 -6.36 -14.59
C LEU A 228 6.08 -6.30 -14.99
N GLY A 229 6.46 -6.96 -16.09
CA GLY A 229 7.80 -6.90 -16.66
C GLY A 229 8.21 -5.47 -17.04
N GLY A 230 7.28 -4.69 -17.60
CA GLY A 230 7.51 -3.26 -17.87
C GLY A 230 7.63 -2.38 -16.60
N ARG A 231 7.23 -2.90 -15.44
CA ARG A 231 7.23 -2.20 -14.14
C ARG A 231 8.39 -2.61 -13.22
N GLN A 232 9.41 -3.31 -13.73
CA GLN A 232 10.54 -3.78 -12.93
C GLN A 232 11.33 -2.68 -12.23
N THR A 233 11.29 -1.44 -12.76
CA THR A 233 11.89 -0.27 -12.11
C THR A 233 11.35 -0.05 -10.70
N TRP A 234 10.09 -0.40 -10.42
CA TRP A 234 9.52 -0.34 -9.07
C TRP A 234 10.11 -1.39 -8.13
N LEU A 235 10.43 -2.59 -8.61
CA LEU A 235 11.11 -3.63 -7.81
C LEU A 235 12.51 -3.18 -7.39
N LEU A 236 13.25 -2.54 -8.31
CA LEU A 236 14.55 -1.93 -7.99
C LEU A 236 14.41 -0.85 -6.91
N LYS A 237 13.44 0.07 -7.05
CA LYS A 237 13.19 1.11 -6.04
C LYS A 237 12.83 0.54 -4.66
N ILE A 238 12.05 -0.55 -4.60
CA ILE A 238 11.75 -1.24 -3.33
C ILE A 238 13.06 -1.73 -2.69
N LYS A 239 13.89 -2.43 -3.47
CA LYS A 239 15.17 -2.96 -3.02
C LYS A 239 16.10 -1.85 -2.53
N ASP A 240 16.18 -0.74 -3.24
CA ASP A 240 17.02 0.40 -2.87
C ASP A 240 16.58 1.01 -1.54
N HIS A 241 15.29 1.27 -1.35
CA HIS A 241 14.77 1.77 -0.08
C HIS A 241 15.07 0.81 1.09
N LEU A 242 14.82 -0.49 0.92
CA LEU A 242 15.09 -1.48 1.98
C LEU A 242 16.58 -1.59 2.31
N LYS A 243 17.46 -1.50 1.30
CA LYS A 243 18.92 -1.48 1.50
C LYS A 243 19.39 -0.25 2.25
N VAL A 244 18.90 0.94 1.88
CA VAL A 244 19.23 2.18 2.59
C VAL A 244 18.78 2.08 4.05
N TYR A 245 17.56 1.62 4.29
CA TYR A 245 17.06 1.38 5.66
C TYR A 245 17.96 0.43 6.45
N LEU A 246 18.36 -0.70 5.86
CA LEU A 246 19.23 -1.66 6.52
C LEU A 246 20.60 -1.07 6.87
N GLN A 247 21.19 -0.27 5.96
CA GLN A 247 22.44 0.45 6.21
C GLN A 247 22.30 1.45 7.36
N GLU A 248 21.19 2.20 7.44
CA GLU A 248 20.92 3.12 8.54
C GLU A 248 20.81 2.38 9.88
N VAL A 249 20.06 1.26 9.91
CA VAL A 249 19.90 0.43 11.11
C VAL A 249 21.25 -0.11 11.58
N SER A 250 22.09 -0.63 10.69
CA SER A 250 23.44 -1.12 11.04
C SER A 250 24.37 -0.02 11.57
N ARG A 251 24.32 1.19 11.00
CA ARG A 251 25.19 2.32 11.42
C ARG A 251 24.78 2.93 12.76
N SER A 252 23.51 2.82 13.12
CA SER A 252 22.95 3.42 14.33
C SER A 252 23.33 2.71 15.65
N SER A 253 24.12 1.64 15.60
CA SER A 253 24.61 0.92 16.79
C SER A 253 25.80 1.60 17.49
N GLY A 254 26.46 2.61 16.88
CA GLY A 254 27.76 3.13 17.35
C GLY A 254 27.92 4.65 17.54
N ARG A 255 26.97 5.51 17.13
CA ARG A 255 27.08 6.99 17.29
C ARG A 255 25.73 7.64 17.63
N LYS A 256 25.79 8.81 18.32
CA LYS A 256 24.65 9.61 18.83
C LYS A 256 23.39 9.45 17.94
N LYS A 257 22.44 8.70 18.48
CA LYS A 257 21.15 8.36 17.86
C LYS A 257 20.36 9.64 17.57
N MET A 258 20.26 10.04 16.31
CA MET A 258 19.10 10.81 15.87
C MET A 258 17.98 9.79 15.65
N THR A 259 17.21 9.54 16.70
CA THR A 259 16.08 8.60 16.65
C THR A 259 14.87 9.29 16.07
N PHE A 260 14.63 9.09 14.78
CA PHE A 260 13.37 9.47 14.14
C PHE A 260 12.26 8.52 14.59
N THR A 261 11.47 8.89 15.60
CA THR A 261 10.51 7.96 16.22
C THR A 261 9.28 7.70 15.35
N PHE A 262 8.92 8.65 14.49
CA PHE A 262 7.74 8.57 13.63
C PHE A 262 7.92 7.63 12.41
N ARG A 263 9.17 7.35 12.02
CA ARG A 263 9.48 6.46 10.89
C ARG A 263 9.11 5.03 11.23
N LYS A 264 8.55 4.31 10.25
CA LYS A 264 8.20 2.90 10.43
C LYS A 264 9.46 2.08 10.70
N LYS A 265 9.45 1.33 11.81
CA LYS A 265 10.54 0.41 12.18
C LYS A 265 10.23 -1.01 11.77
N MET A 266 11.29 -1.75 11.44
CA MET A 266 11.25 -3.15 11.09
C MET A 266 12.57 -3.80 11.49
N SER A 267 12.55 -5.07 11.89
CA SER A 267 13.79 -5.75 12.28
C SER A 267 14.71 -5.96 11.08
N ALA A 268 16.03 -5.99 11.29
CA ALA A 268 17.00 -6.22 10.22
C ALA A 268 16.79 -7.58 9.52
N THR A 269 16.32 -8.57 10.28
CA THR A 269 15.95 -9.90 9.76
C THR A 269 14.72 -9.83 8.85
N ASP A 270 13.68 -9.09 9.24
CA ASP A 270 12.48 -8.94 8.41
C ASP A 270 12.77 -8.13 7.13
N VAL A 271 13.59 -7.09 7.22
CA VAL A 271 14.02 -6.30 6.05
C VAL A 271 14.80 -7.16 5.08
N SER A 272 15.76 -7.95 5.57
CA SER A 272 16.53 -8.89 4.74
C SER A 272 15.62 -9.90 4.04
N ARG A 273 14.63 -10.43 4.77
CA ARG A 273 13.60 -11.31 4.19
C ARG A 273 12.81 -10.63 3.08
N HIS A 274 12.35 -9.40 3.29
CA HIS A 274 11.65 -8.64 2.26
C HIS A 274 12.53 -8.35 1.03
N ILE A 275 13.82 -8.06 1.21
CA ILE A 275 14.76 -7.91 0.09
C ILE A 275 14.84 -9.20 -0.72
N ASN A 276 14.96 -10.35 -0.06
CA ASN A 276 14.99 -11.65 -0.73
C ASN A 276 13.67 -11.92 -1.48
N THR A 277 12.52 -11.54 -0.92
CA THR A 277 11.22 -11.64 -1.61
C THR A 277 11.15 -10.76 -2.84
N VAL A 278 11.72 -9.56 -2.80
CA VAL A 278 11.80 -8.68 -3.97
C VAL A 278 12.68 -9.29 -5.05
N ASP A 279 13.84 -9.84 -4.68
CA ASP A 279 14.76 -10.48 -5.63
C ASP A 279 14.13 -11.70 -6.31
N LEU A 280 13.46 -12.54 -5.54
CA LEU A 280 12.70 -13.67 -6.05
C LEU A 280 11.55 -13.21 -6.96
N GLN A 281 10.80 -12.17 -6.56
CA GLN A 281 9.73 -11.61 -7.39
C GLN A 281 10.28 -11.05 -8.71
N MET A 282 11.47 -10.44 -8.72
CA MET A 282 12.12 -9.99 -9.95
C MET A 282 12.37 -11.16 -10.90
N GLU A 283 12.96 -12.26 -10.42
CA GLU A 283 13.25 -13.43 -11.25
C GLU A 283 11.97 -14.12 -11.74
N VAL A 284 10.97 -14.30 -10.87
CA VAL A 284 9.64 -14.83 -11.25
C VAL A 284 8.99 -13.95 -12.33
N THR A 285 9.05 -12.63 -12.18
CA THR A 285 8.45 -11.70 -13.14
C THR A 285 9.18 -11.77 -14.48
N LYS A 286 10.51 -11.81 -14.49
CA LYS A 286 11.30 -11.98 -15.73
C LYS A 286 10.97 -13.29 -16.43
N PHE A 287 10.90 -14.38 -15.68
CA PHE A 287 10.58 -15.70 -16.23
C PHE A 287 9.19 -15.71 -16.86
N LEU A 288 8.15 -15.36 -16.09
CA LEU A 288 6.77 -15.39 -16.57
C LEU A 288 6.50 -14.36 -17.67
N HIS A 289 7.18 -13.21 -17.67
CA HIS A 289 7.15 -12.25 -18.78
C HIS A 289 7.64 -12.87 -20.09
N ARG A 290 8.76 -13.61 -20.07
CA ARG A 290 9.30 -14.29 -21.27
C ARG A 290 8.37 -15.39 -21.76
N CYS A 291 7.77 -16.15 -20.85
CA CYS A 291 6.82 -17.20 -21.18
C CYS A 291 5.56 -16.63 -21.87
N GLU A 292 4.91 -15.64 -21.27
CA GLU A 292 3.72 -15.00 -21.85
C GLU A 292 4.02 -14.35 -23.21
N SER A 293 5.19 -13.73 -23.36
CA SER A 293 5.61 -13.13 -24.64
C SER A 293 5.86 -14.16 -25.75
N SER A 294 6.09 -15.43 -25.38
CA SER A 294 6.34 -16.55 -26.31
C SER A 294 5.06 -17.31 -26.68
N GLY A 295 3.88 -16.80 -26.31
CA GLY A 295 2.58 -17.35 -26.73
C GLY A 295 1.89 -18.27 -25.72
N THR A 296 2.35 -18.37 -24.48
CA THR A 296 1.56 -19.02 -23.42
C THR A 296 0.35 -18.14 -23.08
N ALA A 297 -0.87 -18.70 -23.15
CA ALA A 297 -2.10 -17.95 -22.96
C ALA A 297 -2.11 -17.18 -21.61
N PRO A 298 -2.48 -15.89 -21.59
CA PRO A 298 -2.63 -15.14 -20.35
C PRO A 298 -3.78 -15.72 -19.54
N VAL A 299 -3.54 -16.00 -18.26
CA VAL A 299 -4.62 -16.43 -17.35
C VAL A 299 -5.46 -15.20 -17.01
N THR A 300 -6.73 -15.26 -17.40
CA THR A 300 -7.77 -14.32 -17.01
C THR A 300 -8.20 -14.57 -15.57
N GLY A 301 -7.85 -13.64 -14.67
CA GLY A 301 -8.32 -13.57 -13.29
C GLY A 301 -8.42 -12.10 -12.84
N SER A 302 -9.19 -11.81 -11.79
CA SER A 302 -9.48 -10.43 -11.35
C SER A 302 -8.25 -9.69 -10.78
N SER A 303 -7.22 -10.41 -10.32
CA SER A 303 -5.94 -9.85 -9.88
C SER A 303 -4.79 -10.81 -10.19
N LEU A 304 -3.66 -10.27 -10.64
CA LEU A 304 -2.48 -11.05 -10.99
C LEU A 304 -1.71 -11.47 -9.71
N PRO A 305 -1.41 -12.77 -9.51
CA PRO A 305 -0.77 -13.24 -8.29
C PRO A 305 0.69 -12.75 -8.20
N THR A 306 1.12 -12.35 -7.00
CA THR A 306 2.51 -11.93 -6.73
C THR A 306 2.95 -12.41 -5.36
N LEU A 307 4.27 -12.46 -5.13
CA LEU A 307 4.87 -12.87 -3.86
C LEU A 307 4.67 -11.86 -2.72
N PHE A 308 4.18 -10.66 -3.03
CA PHE A 308 3.80 -9.65 -2.04
C PHE A 308 2.40 -9.88 -1.44
N GLY A 309 1.66 -10.87 -1.94
CA GLY A 309 0.31 -11.22 -1.48
C GLY A 309 0.30 -12.16 -0.26
N ASN A 310 -0.91 -12.66 0.03
CA ASN A 310 -1.12 -13.69 1.05
C ASN A 310 -0.60 -15.07 0.58
N ASN A 311 -0.68 -16.09 1.46
CA ASN A 311 -0.19 -17.43 1.15
C ASN A 311 -0.87 -18.03 -0.08
N ASN A 312 -2.16 -17.78 -0.30
CA ASN A 312 -2.88 -18.25 -1.50
C ASN A 312 -2.33 -17.61 -2.78
N MET A 313 -2.07 -16.30 -2.78
CA MET A 313 -1.45 -15.64 -3.95
C MET A 313 -0.06 -16.17 -4.23
N LYS A 314 0.75 -16.41 -3.18
CA LYS A 314 2.06 -17.04 -3.33
C LYS A 314 1.95 -18.46 -3.90
N MET A 315 0.99 -19.25 -3.42
CA MET A 315 0.68 -20.57 -3.99
C MET A 315 0.33 -20.49 -5.48
N ASP A 316 -0.50 -19.51 -5.86
CA ASP A 316 -0.89 -19.32 -7.25
C ASP A 316 0.31 -18.90 -8.13
N VAL A 317 1.25 -18.12 -7.60
CA VAL A 317 2.54 -17.85 -8.28
C VAL A 317 3.32 -19.16 -8.48
N ALA A 318 3.36 -20.05 -7.48
CA ALA A 318 4.12 -21.31 -7.55
C ALA A 318 3.53 -22.19 -8.63
N CYS A 319 2.22 -22.34 -8.59
CA CYS A 319 1.46 -23.07 -9.58
C CYS A 319 1.75 -22.55 -10.98
N LYS A 320 1.80 -21.23 -11.16
CA LYS A 320 2.06 -20.61 -12.47
C LYS A 320 3.51 -20.80 -12.94
N VAL A 321 4.49 -20.72 -12.04
CA VAL A 321 5.90 -20.98 -12.39
C VAL A 321 6.09 -22.45 -12.76
N LEU A 322 5.57 -23.37 -11.96
CA LEU A 322 5.72 -24.82 -12.16
C LEU A 322 4.92 -25.34 -13.36
N ALA A 323 3.76 -24.78 -13.67
CA ALA A 323 2.95 -25.16 -14.83
C ALA A 323 3.57 -24.73 -16.18
N VAL A 324 4.58 -23.86 -16.16
CA VAL A 324 5.31 -23.45 -17.37
C VAL A 324 6.61 -24.26 -17.44
N SER A 325 6.51 -25.57 -17.70
CA SER A 325 7.65 -26.48 -17.68
C SER A 325 8.43 -26.55 -19.00
N SER A 326 7.83 -26.14 -20.12
CA SER A 326 8.42 -26.34 -21.45
C SER A 326 9.61 -25.43 -21.80
N ASN A 327 9.89 -24.38 -21.00
CA ASN A 327 10.94 -23.38 -21.27
C ASN A 327 11.81 -23.02 -20.04
N THR A 328 11.90 -23.89 -19.03
CA THR A 328 12.67 -23.59 -17.82
C THR A 328 14.16 -23.94 -17.93
N PRO A 329 15.07 -23.02 -17.55
CA PRO A 329 16.47 -23.37 -17.30
C PRO A 329 16.57 -24.48 -16.22
N PRO A 330 17.53 -25.42 -16.35
CA PRO A 330 17.79 -26.42 -15.31
C PRO A 330 17.99 -25.76 -13.95
N GLY A 331 17.32 -26.24 -12.91
CA GLY A 331 17.45 -25.72 -11.54
C GLY A 331 16.64 -24.46 -11.21
N PHE A 332 15.94 -23.82 -12.17
CA PHE A 332 15.13 -22.63 -11.88
C PHE A 332 13.98 -22.93 -10.90
N HIS A 333 13.31 -24.08 -11.10
CA HIS A 333 12.26 -24.56 -10.18
C HIS A 333 12.82 -24.82 -8.78
N GLN A 334 14.00 -25.43 -8.69
CA GLN A 334 14.68 -25.70 -7.41
C GLN A 334 15.12 -24.40 -6.73
N GLN A 335 15.67 -23.43 -7.46
CA GLN A 335 16.10 -22.14 -6.92
C GLN A 335 14.91 -21.30 -6.44
N CYS A 336 13.82 -21.27 -7.20
CA CYS A 336 12.58 -20.66 -6.75
C CYS A 336 12.13 -21.37 -5.47
N TYR A 337 11.95 -22.68 -5.50
CA TYR A 337 11.46 -23.46 -4.38
C TYR A 337 12.32 -23.34 -3.11
N LEU A 338 13.65 -23.41 -3.20
CA LEU A 338 14.56 -23.17 -2.08
C LEU A 338 14.48 -21.73 -1.57
N GLY A 339 14.39 -20.76 -2.48
CA GLY A 339 14.15 -19.36 -2.12
C GLY A 339 12.79 -19.16 -1.42
N TRP A 340 11.81 -20.04 -1.62
CA TRP A 340 10.51 -19.96 -0.96
C TRP A 340 10.56 -20.57 0.44
N LEU A 341 11.31 -21.66 0.61
CA LEU A 341 11.56 -22.34 1.89
C LEU A 341 12.45 -21.51 2.83
N GLU A 342 13.50 -20.87 2.33
CA GLU A 342 14.36 -20.01 3.15
C GLU A 342 13.65 -18.73 3.62
N GLN A 343 12.65 -18.25 2.86
CA GLN A 343 12.07 -16.94 3.08
C GLN A 343 11.01 -16.86 4.17
N ALA A 344 10.56 -17.96 4.78
CA ALA A 344 9.77 -17.86 6.00
C ALA A 344 9.73 -19.15 6.81
N PRO A 345 10.30 -19.18 8.03
CA PRO A 345 10.03 -20.27 8.98
C PRO A 345 8.54 -20.32 9.39
N ASP A 346 7.80 -19.21 9.28
CA ASP A 346 6.35 -19.15 9.50
C ASP A 346 5.52 -19.65 8.29
N PHE A 347 6.16 -19.95 7.17
CA PHE A 347 5.54 -20.33 5.91
C PHE A 347 5.72 -21.84 5.71
N GLN A 348 4.93 -22.60 6.48
CA GLN A 348 4.72 -24.03 6.26
C GLN A 348 3.86 -24.24 5.00
N LEU A 349 4.34 -23.81 3.83
CA LEU A 349 3.81 -24.38 2.60
C LEU A 349 4.39 -25.78 2.48
N GLU A 350 3.59 -26.76 2.85
CA GLU A 350 3.94 -28.17 2.65
C GLU A 350 4.19 -28.41 1.17
N ALA A 351 5.38 -28.93 0.85
CA ALA A 351 5.83 -29.25 -0.50
C ALA A 351 4.72 -29.97 -1.28
N THR A 352 4.18 -30.99 -0.62
CA THR A 352 3.16 -31.90 -1.12
C THR A 352 1.88 -31.18 -1.52
N GLU A 353 1.47 -30.14 -0.79
CA GLU A 353 0.26 -29.37 -1.11
C GLU A 353 0.48 -28.47 -2.34
N VAL A 354 1.66 -27.84 -2.46
CA VAL A 354 2.02 -27.03 -3.63
C VAL A 354 2.04 -27.90 -4.88
N TYR A 355 2.78 -28.99 -4.83
CA TYR A 355 2.91 -29.90 -5.97
C TYR A 355 1.59 -30.60 -6.30
N SER A 356 0.78 -30.99 -5.30
CA SER A 356 -0.56 -31.55 -5.52
C SER A 356 -1.47 -30.56 -6.25
N ARG A 357 -1.46 -29.27 -5.87
CA ARG A 357 -2.26 -28.24 -6.52
C ARG A 357 -1.80 -27.97 -7.96
N VAL A 358 -0.49 -27.96 -8.21
CA VAL A 358 0.07 -27.83 -9.57
C VAL A 358 -0.35 -29.02 -10.42
N ALA A 359 -0.16 -30.24 -9.91
CA ALA A 359 -0.50 -31.47 -10.62
C ALA A 359 -2.00 -31.51 -10.97
N LYS A 360 -2.89 -31.16 -10.03
CA LYS A 360 -4.33 -31.01 -10.31
C LYS A 360 -4.63 -30.01 -11.43
N GLN A 361 -3.91 -28.89 -11.48
CA GLN A 361 -4.08 -27.88 -12.53
C GLN A 361 -3.59 -28.37 -13.90
N LEU A 362 -2.48 -29.12 -13.94
CA LEU A 362 -1.96 -29.75 -15.15
C LEU A 362 -2.89 -30.85 -15.67
N VAL A 363 -3.52 -31.63 -14.79
CA VAL A 363 -4.55 -32.62 -15.15
C VAL A 363 -5.74 -31.93 -15.83
N LYS A 364 -6.23 -30.81 -15.27
CA LYS A 364 -7.33 -30.02 -15.90
C LYS A 364 -6.97 -29.50 -17.29
N GLN A 365 -5.69 -29.21 -17.54
CA GLN A 365 -5.17 -28.74 -18.82
C GLN A 365 -4.80 -29.90 -19.78
N GLN A 366 -5.00 -31.16 -19.37
CA GLN A 366 -4.66 -32.38 -20.11
C GLN A 366 -3.16 -32.49 -20.48
N LYS A 367 -2.29 -31.97 -19.62
CA LYS A 367 -0.84 -31.91 -19.85
C LYS A 367 -0.06 -32.95 -19.04
N TYR A 368 -0.27 -34.23 -19.35
CA TYR A 368 0.26 -35.34 -18.55
C TYR A 368 1.79 -35.48 -18.60
N GLY A 369 2.43 -35.11 -19.72
CA GLY A 369 3.89 -35.08 -19.84
C GLY A 369 4.56 -34.08 -18.89
N GLU A 370 3.89 -32.96 -18.59
CA GLU A 370 4.38 -31.94 -17.65
C GLU A 370 4.26 -32.43 -16.19
N ILE A 371 3.27 -33.29 -15.88
CA ILE A 371 3.12 -33.91 -14.56
C ILE A 371 4.29 -34.84 -14.27
N ARG A 372 4.74 -35.65 -15.24
CA ARG A 372 5.91 -36.51 -15.07
C ARG A 372 7.20 -35.70 -14.84
N GLN A 373 7.34 -34.56 -15.53
CA GLN A 373 8.44 -33.64 -15.28
C GLN A 373 8.36 -33.03 -13.87
N LEU A 374 7.16 -32.66 -13.41
CA LEU A 374 6.93 -32.17 -12.06
C LEU A 374 7.35 -33.20 -11.02
N LEU A 375 6.94 -34.46 -11.17
CA LEU A 375 7.30 -35.56 -10.26
C LEU A 375 8.82 -35.79 -10.22
N LYS A 376 9.49 -35.69 -11.37
CA LYS A 376 10.95 -35.72 -11.44
C LYS A 376 11.58 -34.54 -10.68
N CYS A 377 11.01 -33.33 -10.80
CA CYS A 377 11.48 -32.19 -10.01
C CYS A 377 11.24 -32.39 -8.50
N VAL A 378 10.14 -33.05 -8.11
CA VAL A 378 9.86 -33.38 -6.70
C VAL A 378 10.94 -34.33 -6.15
N SER A 379 11.27 -35.40 -6.88
CA SER A 379 12.30 -36.36 -6.45
C SER A 379 13.71 -35.77 -6.45
N GLU A 380 14.04 -34.88 -7.38
CA GLU A 380 15.34 -34.20 -7.46
C GLU A 380 15.45 -33.00 -6.50
N SER A 381 14.34 -32.54 -5.90
CA SER A 381 14.33 -31.33 -5.05
C SER A 381 15.10 -31.49 -3.73
N GLY A 382 15.26 -32.72 -3.23
CA GLY A 382 15.93 -33.04 -1.96
C GLY A 382 15.15 -32.63 -0.70
N VAL A 383 13.97 -32.01 -0.85
CA VAL A 383 13.10 -31.56 0.26
C VAL A 383 11.86 -32.44 0.42
N ALA A 384 11.42 -33.08 -0.65
CA ALA A 384 10.29 -33.99 -0.64
C ALA A 384 10.64 -35.30 0.09
N ALA A 385 9.72 -35.78 0.93
CA ALA A 385 9.80 -37.11 1.51
C ALA A 385 9.66 -38.17 0.41
N LYS A 386 10.19 -39.37 0.67
CA LYS A 386 10.19 -40.50 -0.27
C LYS A 386 8.80 -40.85 -0.84
N ASN A 387 7.73 -40.53 -0.11
CA ASN A 387 6.35 -40.85 -0.50
C ASN A 387 5.56 -39.64 -1.06
N ASP A 388 6.15 -38.45 -1.13
CA ASP A 388 5.42 -37.24 -1.56
C ASP A 388 5.01 -37.31 -3.02
N GLY A 389 5.85 -37.90 -3.89
CA GLY A 389 5.51 -38.17 -5.29
C GLY A 389 4.25 -39.03 -5.43
N ASP A 390 4.19 -40.13 -4.68
CA ASP A 390 3.03 -41.03 -4.63
C ASP A 390 1.78 -40.33 -4.11
N ASN A 391 1.92 -39.53 -3.04
CA ASN A 391 0.81 -38.77 -2.45
C ASN A 391 0.25 -37.73 -3.43
N ILE A 392 1.12 -37.06 -4.19
CA ILE A 392 0.71 -36.11 -5.25
C ILE A 392 -0.13 -36.84 -6.31
N ILE A 393 0.31 -38.02 -6.74
CA ILE A 393 -0.42 -38.84 -7.73
C ILE A 393 -1.77 -39.26 -7.15
N LEU A 394 -1.82 -39.84 -5.94
CA LEU A 394 -3.07 -40.24 -5.28
C LEU A 394 -4.05 -39.07 -5.13
N ASN A 395 -3.57 -37.89 -4.72
CA ASN A 395 -4.37 -36.67 -4.62
C ASN A 395 -4.93 -36.20 -5.97
N CYS A 396 -4.22 -36.45 -7.07
CA CYS A 396 -4.71 -36.16 -8.42
C CYS A 396 -5.77 -37.16 -8.87
N LEU A 397 -5.63 -38.44 -8.50
CA LEU A 397 -6.58 -39.51 -8.83
C LEU A 397 -7.92 -39.34 -8.12
N HIS A 398 -7.94 -38.76 -6.92
CA HIS A 398 -9.19 -38.48 -6.19
C HIS A 398 -10.12 -37.48 -6.91
N GLU A 399 -9.60 -36.58 -7.75
CA GLU A 399 -10.40 -35.48 -8.32
C GLU A 399 -10.85 -35.68 -9.78
N PHE A 400 -10.42 -36.73 -10.50
CA PHE A 400 -10.73 -36.85 -11.94
C PHE A 400 -11.02 -38.26 -12.46
N LYS A 401 -12.06 -38.37 -13.29
CA LYS A 401 -12.52 -39.61 -13.97
C LYS A 401 -12.13 -39.73 -15.45
N ASN A 402 -11.47 -38.72 -16.04
CA ASN A 402 -11.32 -38.55 -17.50
C ASN A 402 -9.87 -38.56 -18.00
N ILE A 403 -8.92 -39.15 -17.26
CA ILE A 403 -7.52 -39.29 -17.75
C ILE A 403 -7.48 -40.45 -18.78
N PRO A 404 -6.85 -40.28 -19.96
CA PRO A 404 -6.64 -41.37 -20.91
C PRO A 404 -5.97 -42.57 -20.25
N ALA A 405 -6.43 -43.79 -20.59
CA ALA A 405 -6.01 -45.00 -19.88
C ALA A 405 -4.50 -45.26 -19.93
N GLU A 406 -3.82 -44.84 -20.99
CA GLU A 406 -2.37 -44.99 -21.19
C GLU A 406 -1.57 -44.01 -20.33
N ASP A 407 -1.92 -42.72 -20.33
CA ASP A 407 -1.28 -41.72 -19.47
C ASP A 407 -1.50 -42.00 -17.99
N LEU A 408 -2.67 -42.54 -17.63
CA LEU A 408 -2.99 -42.97 -16.29
C LEU A 408 -2.09 -44.14 -15.84
N ASP A 409 -1.87 -45.14 -16.69
CA ASP A 409 -0.98 -46.25 -16.36
C ASP A 409 0.47 -45.79 -16.25
N ASN A 410 0.93 -44.89 -17.12
CA ASN A 410 2.27 -44.32 -17.04
C ASN A 410 2.48 -43.56 -15.72
N LEU A 411 1.52 -42.74 -15.29
CA LEU A 411 1.60 -42.00 -14.02
C LEU A 411 1.60 -42.93 -12.80
N ILE A 412 0.80 -44.00 -12.80
CA ILE A 412 0.78 -44.97 -11.69
C ILE A 412 2.07 -45.80 -11.66
N GLN A 413 2.65 -46.12 -12.82
CA GLN A 413 3.92 -46.84 -12.89
C GLN A 413 5.10 -46.03 -12.33
N ASP A 414 5.07 -44.71 -12.48
CA ASP A 414 6.07 -43.78 -11.97
C ASP A 414 6.08 -43.64 -10.43
N MET A 415 5.12 -44.26 -9.72
CA MET A 415 5.10 -44.30 -8.25
C MET A 415 6.24 -45.17 -7.69
N ASP A 416 6.68 -44.90 -6.48
CA ASP A 416 7.77 -45.66 -5.82
C ASP A 416 7.22 -46.80 -4.94
N SER A 417 6.13 -46.57 -4.20
CA SER A 417 5.53 -47.57 -3.32
C SER A 417 4.55 -48.46 -4.05
N ASP A 418 4.79 -49.76 -4.01
CA ASP A 418 3.87 -50.76 -4.54
C ASP A 418 2.51 -50.78 -3.82
N GLU A 419 2.46 -50.42 -2.52
CA GLU A 419 1.18 -50.28 -1.80
C GLU A 419 0.35 -49.11 -2.35
N ASN A 420 1.01 -47.97 -2.60
CA ASN A 420 0.35 -46.81 -3.19
C ASN A 420 -0.05 -47.08 -4.65
N LYS A 421 0.73 -47.86 -5.41
CA LYS A 421 0.36 -48.34 -6.76
C LYS A 421 -0.91 -49.18 -6.75
N ILE A 422 -1.01 -50.14 -5.83
CA ILE A 422 -2.19 -50.99 -5.70
C ILE A 422 -3.41 -50.12 -5.36
N GLN A 423 -3.27 -49.19 -4.41
CA GLN A 423 -4.32 -48.24 -4.05
C GLN A 423 -4.75 -47.38 -5.26
N ALA A 424 -3.80 -46.85 -6.03
CA ALA A 424 -4.08 -46.06 -7.22
C ALA A 424 -4.83 -46.88 -8.30
N TYR A 425 -4.40 -48.11 -8.58
CA TYR A 425 -5.09 -48.99 -9.55
C TYR A 425 -6.50 -49.36 -9.11
N VAL A 426 -6.69 -49.62 -7.81
CA VAL A 426 -8.01 -49.85 -7.22
C VAL A 426 -8.92 -48.64 -7.39
N MET A 427 -8.43 -47.44 -7.07
CA MET A 427 -9.20 -46.20 -7.23
C MET A 427 -9.63 -45.93 -8.67
N CYS A 428 -8.84 -46.41 -9.64
CA CYS A 428 -9.11 -46.28 -11.07
C CYS A 428 -9.93 -47.44 -11.67
N ASN A 429 -10.45 -48.36 -10.86
CA ASN A 429 -11.15 -49.59 -11.29
C ASN A 429 -10.33 -50.50 -12.22
N LYS A 430 -8.99 -50.46 -12.16
CA LYS A 430 -8.10 -51.35 -12.92
C LYS A 430 -7.66 -52.55 -12.08
N LEU A 431 -8.63 -53.37 -11.68
CA LEU A 431 -8.45 -54.46 -10.71
C LEU A 431 -7.46 -55.55 -11.17
N ARG A 432 -7.37 -55.82 -12.47
CA ARG A 432 -6.38 -56.75 -13.03
C ARG A 432 -4.94 -56.27 -12.83
N SER A 433 -4.69 -54.97 -13.01
CA SER A 433 -3.37 -54.37 -12.77
C SER A 433 -3.04 -54.34 -11.28
N ALA A 434 -4.03 -54.02 -10.42
CA ALA A 434 -3.88 -54.09 -8.97
C ALA A 434 -3.46 -55.51 -8.53
N TYR A 435 -4.17 -56.55 -8.99
CA TYR A 435 -3.85 -57.95 -8.72
C TYR A 435 -2.42 -58.33 -9.13
N LEU A 436 -1.99 -57.94 -10.34
CA LEU A 436 -0.64 -58.26 -10.84
C LEU A 436 0.47 -57.66 -9.99
N VAL A 437 0.25 -56.47 -9.40
CA VAL A 437 1.21 -55.85 -8.48
C VAL A 437 1.14 -56.52 -7.10
N SER A 438 -0.05 -56.86 -6.60
CA SER A 438 -0.23 -57.53 -5.30
C SER A 438 0.45 -58.90 -5.23
N VAL A 439 0.38 -59.72 -6.28
CA VAL A 439 0.96 -61.07 -6.31
C VAL A 439 2.49 -61.08 -6.37
N ARG A 440 3.11 -59.98 -6.83
CA ARG A 440 4.57 -59.84 -6.90
C ARG A 440 5.21 -59.52 -5.55
N GLN A 441 4.40 -59.23 -4.53
CA GLN A 441 4.88 -58.92 -3.19
C GLN A 441 5.30 -60.16 -2.40
N GLU A 442 5.99 -59.93 -1.28
CA GLU A 442 6.33 -61.00 -0.34
C GLU A 442 5.06 -61.73 0.14
N LYS A 443 5.12 -63.07 0.22
CA LYS A 443 3.95 -63.95 0.44
C LYS A 443 3.05 -63.51 1.60
N SER A 444 3.61 -63.10 2.74
CA SER A 444 2.84 -62.67 3.92
C SER A 444 2.00 -61.42 3.67
N ARG A 445 2.51 -60.49 2.86
CA ARG A 445 1.88 -59.21 2.51
C ARG A 445 0.96 -59.35 1.29
N ALA A 446 1.37 -60.16 0.32
CA ALA A 446 0.61 -60.46 -0.88
C ALA A 446 -0.75 -61.09 -0.58
N VAL A 447 -0.85 -61.98 0.42
CA VAL A 447 -2.13 -62.57 0.87
C VAL A 447 -3.13 -61.48 1.30
N GLN A 448 -2.70 -60.51 2.09
CA GLN A 448 -3.58 -59.44 2.57
C GLN A 448 -4.02 -58.52 1.42
N LEU A 449 -3.11 -58.17 0.52
CA LEU A 449 -3.38 -57.28 -0.61
C LEU A 449 -4.28 -57.95 -1.67
N VAL A 450 -4.04 -59.22 -1.99
CA VAL A 450 -4.88 -59.98 -2.93
C VAL A 450 -6.27 -60.21 -2.35
N GLN A 451 -6.41 -60.40 -1.03
CA GLN A 451 -7.71 -60.50 -0.38
C GLN A 451 -8.49 -59.18 -0.42
N GLN A 452 -7.83 -58.03 -0.30
CA GLN A 452 -8.45 -56.72 -0.51
C GLN A 452 -8.91 -56.53 -1.97
N VAL A 453 -8.07 -56.87 -2.95
CA VAL A 453 -8.43 -56.79 -4.38
C VAL A 453 -9.60 -57.74 -4.68
N TRP A 454 -9.65 -58.92 -4.07
CA TRP A 454 -10.75 -59.87 -4.21
C TRP A 454 -12.08 -59.31 -3.70
N GLN A 455 -12.10 -58.70 -2.51
CA GLN A 455 -13.32 -58.06 -1.96
C GLN A 455 -13.82 -56.90 -2.84
N LEU A 456 -12.89 -56.15 -3.41
CA LEU A 456 -13.21 -55.06 -4.34
C LEU A 456 -13.70 -55.59 -5.70
N ALA A 457 -13.17 -56.70 -6.19
CA ALA A 457 -13.66 -57.40 -7.38
C ALA A 457 -15.07 -57.96 -7.18
N GLU A 458 -15.36 -58.49 -5.99
CA GLU A 458 -16.70 -58.96 -5.63
C GLU A 458 -17.74 -57.82 -5.58
N SER A 459 -17.38 -56.67 -5.01
CA SER A 459 -18.29 -55.50 -4.95
C SER A 459 -18.48 -54.78 -6.29
N SER A 460 -17.54 -54.92 -7.22
CA SER A 460 -17.60 -54.31 -8.57
C SER A 460 -18.10 -55.24 -9.67
N GLY A 461 -18.24 -56.55 -9.40
CA GLY A 461 -18.74 -57.54 -10.36
C GLY A 461 -17.71 -58.02 -11.40
N ASP A 462 -16.41 -57.91 -11.12
CA ASP A 462 -15.35 -58.43 -11.99
C ASP A 462 -15.08 -59.92 -11.68
N ASP A 463 -15.88 -60.80 -12.30
CA ASP A 463 -15.83 -62.26 -12.08
C ASP A 463 -14.46 -62.87 -12.43
N VAL A 464 -13.73 -62.28 -13.38
CA VAL A 464 -12.44 -62.79 -13.83
C VAL A 464 -11.38 -62.52 -12.77
N VAL A 465 -11.29 -61.29 -12.25
CA VAL A 465 -10.32 -60.96 -11.20
C VAL A 465 -10.69 -61.65 -9.89
N LYS A 466 -11.99 -61.81 -9.59
CA LYS A 466 -12.48 -62.59 -8.45
C LYS A 466 -12.02 -64.05 -8.51
N ALA A 467 -12.20 -64.71 -9.66
CA ALA A 467 -11.81 -66.11 -9.85
C ALA A 467 -10.29 -66.30 -9.74
N ILE A 468 -9.51 -65.44 -10.38
CA ILE A 468 -8.04 -65.56 -10.37
C ILE A 468 -7.47 -65.25 -8.97
N SER A 469 -8.03 -64.28 -8.25
CA SER A 469 -7.60 -63.95 -6.89
C SER A 469 -7.99 -65.05 -5.88
N ALA A 470 -9.17 -65.68 -6.04
CA ALA A 470 -9.59 -66.82 -5.23
C ALA A 470 -8.78 -68.10 -5.49
N GLN A 471 -8.25 -68.27 -6.70
CA GLN A 471 -7.39 -69.41 -7.04
C GLN A 471 -5.97 -69.25 -6.46
N TRP A 472 -5.52 -68.01 -6.27
CA TRP A 472 -4.19 -67.72 -5.77
C TRP A 472 -4.09 -67.73 -4.24
N LEU A 473 -5.14 -67.27 -3.55
CA LEU A 473 -5.31 -67.36 -2.10
C LEU A 473 -5.53 -68.81 -1.66
#